data_AF-A0A8T7F2Q7-F1
#
_entry.id   AF-A0A8T7F2Q7-F1
#
_cell.length_a   1.000
_cell.length_b   1.000
_cell.length_c   1.000
_cell.angle_alpha   90.00
_cell.angle_beta   90.00
_cell.angle_gamma   90.00
#
_symmetry.space_group_name_H-M   'P 1'
#
loop_
_entity.id
_entity.type
_entity.pdbx_description
1 polymer ?
#
loop_
_entity_poly.entity_id
_entity_poly.type
_entity_poly.pdbx_seq_one_letter_code
_entity_poly.pdbx_strand_id
1 'polypeptide(L)'
;MITNPLIFPKASVTTLQKLMDEIFELFPDHYPVLEEEEENYWKFKLEWPSNKEWYVDEELEMNALQQYRIQLHDLPQYCEIYDWGNIDFIFSMFHSRSLIAASRTISRMQGKPLTWIVHVDDHTDLMDTILEPTGTEGILYDNIFQQTLRMDQPLSIESAIDRGVINKGNFLSAYVLAYNSNRLIHIHSSIEDSISWLLPEEQEFNFAGRYFNGSGIASQKYEHSGAWQFQQISQLPLDLPLSNQDSVWLDIDLDAFCNRYDGDSDRRQLLETAEEKNRTVEEINLFLNHLSNASWLDYVKTVSIAASPGFFPSSYWSYSIPTIIDKVRDVLVG
;
A
#
# COMPACT_ATOMS: atom_id res chain seq x y z
N MET A 1 -10.09 4.72 -18.63
CA MET A 1 -8.71 4.78 -19.15
C MET A 1 -8.50 3.60 -20.08
N ILE A 2 -7.81 3.75 -21.20
CA ILE A 2 -7.47 2.60 -22.07
C ILE A 2 -6.22 1.97 -21.46
N THR A 3 -6.37 0.84 -20.79
CA THR A 3 -5.23 0.01 -20.41
C THR A 3 -4.71 -0.67 -21.66
N ASN A 4 -3.39 -0.63 -21.89
CA ASN A 4 -2.81 -1.41 -22.97
C ASN A 4 -3.01 -2.89 -22.62
N PRO A 5 -3.65 -3.68 -23.49
CA PRO A 5 -3.92 -5.08 -23.20
C PRO A 5 -2.60 -5.88 -23.13
N LEU A 6 -2.55 -6.88 -22.26
CA LEU A 6 -1.42 -7.79 -22.17
C LEU A 6 -1.56 -8.85 -23.25
N ILE A 7 -0.61 -8.90 -24.20
CA ILE A 7 -0.65 -9.82 -25.35
C ILE A 7 0.52 -10.82 -25.27
N PHE A 8 0.18 -12.10 -25.25
CA PHE A 8 1.12 -13.21 -25.13
C PHE A 8 1.01 -14.19 -26.30
N PRO A 9 2.12 -14.53 -26.97
CA PRO A 9 2.14 -15.61 -27.94
C PRO A 9 1.83 -16.94 -27.24
N LYS A 10 0.99 -17.78 -27.83
CA LYS A 10 0.68 -19.12 -27.29
C LYS A 10 1.91 -20.02 -27.14
N ALA A 11 2.96 -19.75 -27.91
CA ALA A 11 4.22 -20.47 -27.83
C ALA A 11 5.07 -20.10 -26.60
N SER A 12 4.72 -19.06 -25.85
CA SER A 12 5.55 -18.52 -24.76
C SER A 12 5.33 -19.20 -23.41
N VAL A 13 4.24 -19.99 -23.28
CA VAL A 13 3.86 -20.71 -22.05
C VAL A 13 3.13 -22.01 -22.41
N THR A 14 3.19 -23.00 -21.53
CA THR A 14 2.68 -24.36 -21.82
C THR A 14 1.16 -24.47 -21.83
N THR A 15 0.47 -23.65 -21.03
CA THR A 15 -0.99 -23.67 -20.88
C THR A 15 -1.52 -22.27 -20.56
N LEU A 16 -2.81 -22.04 -20.85
CA LEU A 16 -3.51 -20.82 -20.46
C LEU A 16 -3.50 -20.61 -18.94
N GLN A 17 -3.72 -21.68 -18.17
CA GLN A 17 -3.71 -21.61 -16.70
C GLN A 17 -2.37 -21.12 -16.16
N LYS A 18 -1.26 -21.69 -16.66
CA LYS A 18 0.08 -21.25 -16.25
C LYS A 18 0.30 -19.77 -16.52
N LEU A 19 -0.18 -19.27 -17.67
CA LEU A 19 -0.11 -17.86 -17.98
C LEU A 19 -0.92 -17.00 -17.01
N MET A 20 -2.13 -17.42 -16.67
CA MET A 20 -2.96 -16.72 -15.69
C MET A 20 -2.29 -16.68 -14.32
N ASP A 21 -1.69 -17.79 -13.89
CA ASP A 21 -0.94 -17.85 -12.63
C ASP A 21 0.25 -16.88 -12.65
N GLU A 22 1.05 -16.87 -13.73
CA GLU A 22 2.17 -15.93 -13.91
C GLU A 22 1.70 -14.46 -13.96
N ILE A 23 0.55 -14.16 -14.57
CA ILE A 23 -0.01 -12.80 -14.57
C ILE A 23 -0.42 -12.42 -13.15
N PHE A 24 -1.06 -13.34 -12.42
CA PHE A 24 -1.52 -13.08 -11.06
C PHE A 24 -0.35 -12.88 -10.08
N GLU A 25 0.73 -13.65 -10.20
CA GLU A 25 1.95 -13.46 -9.41
C GLU A 25 2.55 -12.06 -9.59
N LEU A 26 2.45 -11.51 -10.80
CA LEU A 26 2.98 -10.19 -11.12
C LEU A 26 2.04 -9.04 -10.73
N PHE A 27 0.74 -9.29 -10.73
CA PHE A 27 -0.31 -8.31 -10.44
C PHE A 27 -1.27 -8.85 -9.36
N PRO A 28 -0.82 -9.07 -8.11
CA PRO A 28 -1.55 -9.85 -7.10
C PRO A 28 -2.90 -9.25 -6.68
N ASP A 29 -3.08 -7.94 -6.89
CA ASP A 29 -4.34 -7.25 -6.60
C ASP A 29 -5.35 -7.32 -7.77
N HIS A 30 -4.96 -7.84 -8.93
CA HIS A 30 -5.78 -7.86 -10.14
C HIS A 30 -5.93 -9.28 -10.70
N TYR A 31 -7.14 -9.60 -11.16
CA TYR A 31 -7.40 -10.86 -11.82
C TYR A 31 -7.18 -10.74 -13.34
N PRO A 32 -6.43 -11.68 -13.96
CA PRO A 32 -6.32 -11.74 -15.41
C PRO A 32 -7.64 -12.22 -16.04
N VAL A 33 -8.19 -11.44 -16.95
CA VAL A 33 -9.38 -11.81 -17.72
C VAL A 33 -9.01 -11.95 -19.19
N LEU A 34 -9.19 -13.15 -19.75
CA LEU A 34 -9.00 -13.41 -21.17
C LEU A 34 -10.04 -12.62 -21.98
N GLU A 35 -9.58 -11.63 -22.74
CA GLU A 35 -10.43 -10.83 -23.63
C GLU A 35 -10.60 -11.48 -25.00
N GLU A 36 -9.53 -12.06 -25.53
CA GLU A 36 -9.46 -12.55 -26.90
C GLU A 36 -8.49 -13.73 -26.98
N GLU A 37 -8.91 -14.76 -27.71
CA GLU A 37 -8.08 -15.92 -28.03
C GLU A 37 -8.05 -16.11 -29.55
N GLU A 38 -6.85 -16.00 -30.11
CA GLU A 38 -6.59 -16.21 -31.54
C GLU A 38 -5.68 -17.42 -31.74
N GLU A 39 -5.43 -17.80 -33.01
CA GLU A 39 -4.59 -18.96 -33.34
C GLU A 39 -3.20 -18.91 -32.69
N ASN A 40 -2.61 -17.71 -32.58
CA ASN A 40 -1.21 -17.53 -32.16
C ASN A 40 -1.02 -16.74 -30.86
N TYR A 41 -2.06 -16.15 -30.29
CA TYR A 41 -1.93 -15.34 -29.07
C TYR A 41 -3.15 -15.43 -28.16
N TRP A 42 -2.91 -15.06 -26.90
CA TRP A 42 -3.93 -14.70 -25.92
C TRP A 42 -3.79 -13.22 -25.58
N LYS A 43 -4.94 -12.56 -25.39
CA LYS A 43 -5.03 -11.17 -24.97
C LYS A 43 -5.76 -11.10 -23.64
N PHE A 44 -5.16 -10.43 -22.66
CA PHE A 44 -5.73 -10.26 -21.34
C PHE A 44 -5.91 -8.79 -21.00
N LYS A 45 -6.94 -8.54 -20.19
CA LYS A 45 -7.05 -7.34 -19.37
C LYS A 45 -6.87 -7.74 -17.90
N LEU A 46 -6.49 -6.76 -17.10
CA LEU A 46 -6.48 -6.87 -15.65
C LEU A 46 -7.75 -6.24 -15.12
N GLU A 47 -8.46 -6.94 -14.24
CA GLU A 47 -9.64 -6.41 -13.56
C GLU A 47 -9.49 -6.55 -12.06
N TRP A 48 -10.06 -5.60 -11.33
CA TRP A 48 -10.20 -5.76 -9.90
C TRP A 48 -11.14 -6.91 -9.57
N PRO A 49 -10.92 -7.62 -8.46
CA PRO A 49 -11.85 -8.60 -7.95
C PRO A 49 -13.22 -7.99 -7.71
N SER A 50 -14.26 -8.63 -8.24
CA SER A 50 -15.66 -8.19 -8.09
C SER A 50 -16.56 -9.29 -7.51
N ASN A 51 -16.04 -10.50 -7.32
CA ASN A 51 -16.75 -11.63 -6.75
C ASN A 51 -16.38 -11.81 -5.27
N LYS A 52 -17.39 -12.01 -4.42
CA LYS A 52 -17.24 -12.34 -3.00
C LYS A 52 -16.29 -13.50 -2.72
N GLU A 53 -16.18 -14.47 -3.63
CA GLU A 53 -15.34 -15.66 -3.44
C GLU A 53 -13.84 -15.32 -3.35
N TRP A 54 -13.44 -14.17 -3.87
CA TRP A 54 -12.06 -13.67 -3.79
C TRP A 54 -11.70 -13.15 -2.40
N TYR A 55 -12.69 -12.66 -1.66
CA TYR A 55 -12.47 -12.10 -0.34
C TYR A 55 -12.58 -13.18 0.74
N VAL A 56 -11.68 -13.12 1.72
CA VAL A 56 -11.69 -14.07 2.84
C VAL A 56 -12.84 -13.77 3.79
N ASP A 57 -13.18 -12.49 3.98
CA ASP A 57 -14.27 -12.03 4.84
C ASP A 57 -15.66 -12.23 4.17
N GLU A 58 -16.47 -13.11 4.74
CA GLU A 58 -17.81 -13.44 4.23
C GLU A 58 -18.83 -12.30 4.41
N GLU A 59 -18.62 -11.40 5.38
CA GLU A 59 -19.53 -10.30 5.67
C GLU A 59 -19.16 -9.02 4.92
N LEU A 60 -18.04 -9.02 4.18
CA LEU A 60 -17.49 -7.85 3.50
C LEU A 60 -18.50 -7.11 2.63
N GLU A 61 -19.24 -7.83 1.77
CA GLU A 61 -20.23 -7.22 0.87
C GLU A 61 -21.34 -6.51 1.66
N MET A 62 -21.83 -7.16 2.72
CA MET A 62 -22.88 -6.61 3.57
C MET A 62 -22.37 -5.37 4.32
N ASN A 63 -21.18 -5.46 4.92
CA ASN A 63 -20.61 -4.39 5.74
C ASN A 63 -20.20 -3.18 4.88
N ALA A 64 -19.64 -3.41 3.69
CA ALA A 64 -19.37 -2.35 2.71
C ALA A 64 -20.64 -1.60 2.31
N LEU A 65 -21.73 -2.33 2.03
CA LEU A 65 -23.02 -1.72 1.68
C LEU A 65 -23.65 -0.95 2.86
N GLN A 66 -23.61 -1.52 4.06
CA GLN A 66 -24.23 -0.90 5.24
C GLN A 66 -23.51 0.37 5.68
N GLN A 67 -22.17 0.34 5.70
CA GLN A 67 -21.37 1.43 6.24
C GLN A 67 -21.03 2.49 5.21
N TYR A 68 -20.63 2.07 4.00
CA TYR A 68 -20.10 2.98 2.98
C TYR A 68 -21.01 3.14 1.77
N ARG A 69 -22.13 2.38 1.72
CA ARG A 69 -23.11 2.43 0.61
C ARG A 69 -22.51 2.04 -0.75
N ILE A 70 -21.51 1.17 -0.74
CA ILE A 70 -20.79 0.69 -1.93
C ILE A 70 -20.93 -0.81 -2.12
N GLN A 71 -20.71 -1.29 -3.35
CA GLN A 71 -20.67 -2.72 -3.67
C GLN A 71 -19.24 -3.26 -3.70
N LEU A 72 -19.06 -4.58 -3.78
CA LEU A 72 -17.72 -5.19 -3.84
C LEU A 72 -16.86 -4.65 -4.98
N HIS A 73 -17.45 -4.45 -6.16
CA HIS A 73 -16.72 -3.93 -7.32
C HIS A 73 -16.27 -2.47 -7.17
N ASP A 74 -16.81 -1.73 -6.20
CA ASP A 74 -16.44 -0.35 -5.89
C ASP A 74 -15.30 -0.27 -4.86
N LEU A 75 -15.09 -1.32 -4.04
CA LEU A 75 -14.08 -1.34 -2.98
C LEU A 75 -12.70 -0.86 -3.46
N PRO A 76 -12.15 -1.36 -4.58
CA PRO A 76 -10.81 -0.98 -5.00
C PRO A 76 -10.65 0.49 -5.37
N GLN A 77 -11.75 1.19 -5.64
CA GLN A 77 -11.78 2.60 -6.02
C GLN A 77 -12.24 3.51 -4.86
N TYR A 78 -12.78 2.92 -3.78
CA TYR A 78 -13.33 3.71 -2.69
C TYR A 78 -12.22 4.40 -1.91
N CYS A 79 -12.30 5.72 -1.87
CA CYS A 79 -11.45 6.59 -1.07
C CYS A 79 -12.26 7.79 -0.56
N GLU A 80 -11.95 8.24 0.64
CA GLU A 80 -12.37 9.52 1.17
C GLU A 80 -11.14 10.41 1.31
N ILE A 81 -11.09 11.50 0.54
CA ILE A 81 -9.96 12.42 0.54
C ILE A 81 -10.40 13.73 1.18
N TYR A 82 -9.68 14.14 2.22
CA TYR A 82 -9.95 15.38 2.94
C TYR A 82 -8.69 16.25 3.01
N ASP A 83 -8.91 17.55 3.14
CA ASP A 83 -7.87 18.49 3.54
C ASP A 83 -8.12 18.86 5.01
N TRP A 84 -7.18 18.50 5.87
CA TRP A 84 -7.17 18.83 7.30
C TRP A 84 -6.30 20.07 7.57
N GLY A 85 -6.48 21.10 6.73
CA GLY A 85 -5.76 22.38 6.83
C GLY A 85 -4.49 22.38 5.98
N ASN A 86 -3.38 21.90 6.55
CA ASN A 86 -2.13 21.70 5.81
C ASN A 86 -1.74 20.21 5.73
N ILE A 87 -2.66 19.30 6.05
CA ILE A 87 -2.45 17.86 6.02
C ILE A 87 -3.36 17.27 4.94
N ASP A 88 -2.77 16.64 3.92
CA ASP A 88 -3.56 15.83 2.98
C ASP A 88 -3.90 14.51 3.68
N PHE A 89 -5.19 14.21 3.76
CA PHE A 89 -5.69 12.98 4.36
C PHE A 89 -6.36 12.10 3.30
N ILE A 90 -6.13 10.79 3.38
CA ILE A 90 -6.93 9.78 2.68
C ILE A 90 -7.34 8.65 3.63
N PHE A 91 -8.61 8.27 3.55
CA PHE A 91 -9.06 6.95 3.93
C PHE A 91 -9.28 6.13 2.66
N SER A 92 -8.78 4.89 2.60
CA SER A 92 -8.98 4.00 1.45
C SER A 92 -9.33 2.59 1.87
N MET A 93 -10.02 1.85 0.98
CA MET A 93 -10.20 0.42 1.19
C MET A 93 -8.92 -0.35 0.91
N PHE A 94 -8.23 -0.02 -0.18
CA PHE A 94 -6.96 -0.67 -0.55
C PHE A 94 -5.80 0.24 -0.17
N HIS A 95 -4.83 -0.34 0.53
CA HIS A 95 -3.71 0.40 1.11
C HIS A 95 -2.73 0.97 0.09
N SER A 96 -2.62 0.37 -1.09
CA SER A 96 -1.88 0.96 -2.23
C SER A 96 -2.33 2.39 -2.56
N ARG A 97 -3.59 2.75 -2.29
CA ARG A 97 -4.11 4.11 -2.49
C ARG A 97 -3.62 5.13 -1.46
N SER A 98 -3.01 4.72 -0.35
CA SER A 98 -2.34 5.62 0.59
C SER A 98 -1.32 6.52 -0.10
N LEU A 99 -0.65 6.01 -1.14
CA LEU A 99 0.32 6.75 -1.95
C LEU A 99 -0.29 7.98 -2.66
N ILE A 100 -1.61 8.02 -2.88
CA ILE A 100 -2.30 9.17 -3.47
C ILE A 100 -2.21 10.39 -2.55
N ALA A 101 -2.38 10.23 -1.23
CA ALA A 101 -2.25 11.36 -0.30
C ALA A 101 -0.82 11.88 -0.25
N ALA A 102 0.18 10.99 -0.23
CA ALA A 102 1.58 11.38 -0.31
C ALA A 102 1.86 12.17 -1.60
N SER A 103 1.33 11.69 -2.73
CA SER A 103 1.49 12.36 -4.03
C SER A 103 0.89 13.77 -4.06
N ARG A 104 -0.29 13.95 -3.46
CA ARG A 104 -0.92 15.27 -3.32
C ARG A 104 -0.06 16.23 -2.50
N THR A 105 0.48 15.76 -1.36
CA THR A 105 1.37 16.56 -0.53
C THR A 105 2.64 16.94 -1.26
N ILE A 106 3.29 16.01 -1.95
CA ILE A 106 4.48 16.26 -2.76
C ILE A 106 4.19 17.31 -3.83
N SER A 107 3.05 17.19 -4.53
CA SER A 107 2.62 18.17 -5.54
C SER A 107 2.50 19.58 -4.94
N ARG A 108 1.85 19.70 -3.78
CA ARG A 108 1.70 20.95 -3.02
C ARG A 108 3.04 21.50 -2.51
N MET A 109 3.96 20.62 -2.14
CA MET A 109 5.33 20.94 -1.72
C MET A 109 6.29 21.15 -2.91
N GLN A 110 5.76 21.29 -4.13
CA GLN A 110 6.51 21.58 -5.36
C GLN A 110 7.54 20.49 -5.70
N GLY A 111 7.16 19.23 -5.52
CA GLY A 111 7.97 18.06 -5.86
C GLY A 111 8.94 17.63 -4.76
N LYS A 112 8.97 18.31 -3.60
CA LYS A 112 9.79 17.89 -2.46
C LYS A 112 9.22 16.63 -1.82
N PRO A 113 10.03 15.59 -1.56
CA PRO A 113 9.56 14.37 -0.91
C PRO A 113 9.20 14.59 0.55
N LEU A 114 8.33 13.71 1.06
CA LEU A 114 8.20 13.45 2.50
C LEU A 114 9.46 12.73 2.97
N THR A 115 10.09 13.24 4.03
CA THR A 115 11.42 12.80 4.49
C THR A 115 11.35 11.73 5.57
N TRP A 116 10.19 11.59 6.20
CA TRP A 116 9.90 10.54 7.17
C TRP A 116 8.58 9.87 6.83
N ILE A 117 8.60 8.55 6.82
CA ILE A 117 7.40 7.72 6.77
C ILE A 117 7.30 7.00 8.11
N VAL A 118 6.21 7.22 8.82
CA VAL A 118 5.82 6.47 10.02
C VAL A 118 4.68 5.58 9.58
N HIS A 119 4.99 4.31 9.37
CA HIS A 119 4.12 3.31 8.76
C HIS A 119 3.73 2.28 9.83
N VAL A 120 2.45 2.25 10.17
CA VAL A 120 1.84 1.39 11.19
C VAL A 120 1.07 0.29 10.47
N ASP A 121 1.63 -0.90 10.43
CA ASP A 121 1.18 -2.00 9.56
C ASP A 121 1.70 -3.35 10.10
N ASP A 122 1.00 -4.44 9.80
CA ASP A 122 1.48 -5.81 10.07
C ASP A 122 2.61 -6.22 9.09
N HIS A 123 2.65 -5.60 7.92
CA HIS A 123 3.55 -5.87 6.79
C HIS A 123 4.50 -4.71 6.54
N THR A 124 5.53 -4.91 5.72
CA THR A 124 6.49 -3.84 5.38
C THR A 124 6.14 -3.10 4.10
N ASP A 125 5.32 -3.70 3.23
CA ASP A 125 4.98 -3.24 1.86
C ASP A 125 6.17 -2.84 0.98
N LEU A 126 7.28 -3.52 1.23
CA LEU A 126 8.54 -3.39 0.50
C LEU A 126 8.79 -4.58 -0.46
N MET A 127 7.74 -5.23 -0.97
CA MET A 127 7.90 -6.28 -1.98
C MET A 127 8.48 -5.72 -3.28
N ASP A 128 9.04 -6.61 -4.10
CA ASP A 128 9.58 -6.22 -5.40
C ASP A 128 8.51 -5.58 -6.30
N THR A 129 8.98 -4.73 -7.21
CA THR A 129 8.13 -4.03 -8.17
C THR A 129 8.71 -4.11 -9.57
N ILE A 130 7.83 -4.05 -10.56
CA ILE A 130 8.21 -3.97 -11.98
C ILE A 130 8.64 -2.55 -12.40
N LEU A 131 8.59 -1.59 -11.47
CA LEU A 131 9.00 -0.21 -11.69
C LEU A 131 10.52 -0.09 -11.62
N GLU A 132 11.09 0.78 -12.45
CA GLU A 132 12.50 1.13 -12.43
C GLU A 132 12.71 2.63 -12.14
N PRO A 133 13.76 3.02 -11.41
CA PRO A 133 14.15 4.41 -11.25
C PRO A 133 14.68 4.99 -12.57
N THR A 134 14.23 6.19 -12.93
CA THR A 134 14.70 6.88 -14.15
C THR A 134 16.00 7.68 -13.96
N GLY A 135 16.52 7.71 -12.72
CA GLY A 135 17.59 8.61 -12.30
C GLY A 135 17.14 10.04 -12.01
N THR A 136 15.86 10.37 -12.22
CA THR A 136 15.24 11.63 -11.77
C THR A 136 14.35 11.37 -10.57
N GLU A 137 14.57 12.10 -9.47
CA GLU A 137 13.75 11.97 -8.27
C GLU A 137 12.25 12.18 -8.54
N GLY A 138 11.43 11.38 -7.89
CA GLY A 138 9.99 11.36 -8.05
C GLY A 138 9.49 10.73 -9.35
N ILE A 139 10.38 10.18 -10.20
CA ILE A 139 10.02 9.62 -11.51
C ILE A 139 10.50 8.17 -11.65
N LEU A 140 9.54 7.27 -11.81
CA LEU A 140 9.76 5.86 -12.12
C LEU A 140 9.25 5.52 -13.54
N TYR A 141 9.66 4.36 -14.04
CA TYR A 141 9.24 3.85 -15.34
C TYR A 141 8.70 2.41 -15.22
N ASP A 142 7.57 2.17 -15.86
CA ASP A 142 6.92 0.87 -15.96
C ASP A 142 7.25 0.26 -17.33
N ASN A 143 8.04 -0.81 -17.33
CA ASN A 143 8.49 -1.48 -18.55
C ASN A 143 7.40 -2.26 -19.28
N ILE A 144 6.32 -2.63 -18.59
CA ILE A 144 5.27 -3.47 -19.17
C ILE A 144 4.33 -2.62 -20.01
N PHE A 145 3.82 -1.53 -19.43
CA PHE A 145 2.88 -0.66 -20.14
C PHE A 145 3.56 0.57 -20.75
N GLN A 146 4.87 0.73 -20.57
CA GLN A 146 5.69 1.81 -21.11
C GLN A 146 5.21 3.19 -20.68
N GLN A 147 4.91 3.32 -19.37
CA GLN A 147 4.41 4.56 -18.81
C GLN A 147 5.36 5.11 -17.75
N THR A 148 5.45 6.43 -17.72
CA THR A 148 6.14 7.15 -16.66
C THR A 148 5.21 7.27 -15.46
N LEU A 149 5.70 6.91 -14.28
CA LEU A 149 5.06 7.17 -13.01
C LEU A 149 5.68 8.41 -12.37
N ARG A 150 4.85 9.36 -11.95
CA ARG A 150 5.28 10.58 -11.28
C ARG A 150 4.68 10.72 -9.89
N MET A 151 5.54 10.76 -8.88
CA MET A 151 5.15 10.88 -7.46
C MET A 151 4.50 12.22 -7.14
N ASP A 152 4.72 13.27 -7.93
CA ASP A 152 4.08 14.59 -7.78
C ASP A 152 2.73 14.73 -8.52
N GLN A 153 2.23 13.64 -9.12
CA GLN A 153 0.99 13.61 -9.90
C GLN A 153 0.04 12.50 -9.42
N PRO A 154 -0.99 12.83 -8.63
CA PRO A 154 -1.93 11.83 -8.08
C PRO A 154 -2.57 10.93 -9.14
N LEU A 155 -2.96 11.48 -10.29
CA LEU A 155 -3.52 10.70 -11.40
C LEU A 155 -2.53 9.69 -12.01
N SER A 156 -1.23 9.98 -11.94
CA SER A 156 -0.20 9.03 -12.36
C SER A 156 -0.11 7.85 -11.41
N ILE A 157 -0.28 8.09 -10.10
CA ILE A 157 -0.30 7.06 -9.07
C ILE A 157 -1.57 6.21 -9.20
N GLU A 158 -2.74 6.84 -9.27
CA GLU A 158 -4.02 6.16 -9.49
C GLU A 158 -3.96 5.25 -10.72
N SER A 159 -3.42 5.75 -11.84
CA SER A 159 -3.31 4.98 -13.07
C SER A 159 -2.36 3.77 -12.95
N ALA A 160 -1.30 3.86 -12.13
CA ALA A 160 -0.40 2.72 -11.91
C ALA A 160 -1.02 1.69 -10.96
N ILE A 161 -1.77 2.14 -9.95
CA ILE A 161 -2.55 1.26 -9.07
C ILE A 161 -3.62 0.51 -9.86
N ASP A 162 -4.39 1.21 -10.69
CA ASP A 162 -5.44 0.62 -11.54
C ASP A 162 -4.91 -0.34 -12.62
N ARG A 163 -3.59 -0.34 -12.87
CA ARG A 163 -2.91 -1.28 -13.76
C ARG A 163 -2.23 -2.43 -13.01
N GLY A 164 -2.30 -2.43 -11.68
CA GLY A 164 -1.64 -3.41 -10.81
C GLY A 164 -0.12 -3.24 -10.68
N VAL A 165 0.47 -2.23 -11.32
CA VAL A 165 1.91 -1.93 -11.27
C VAL A 165 2.34 -1.54 -9.86
N ILE A 166 1.47 -0.76 -9.20
CA ILE A 166 1.52 -0.52 -7.76
C ILE A 166 0.40 -1.33 -7.13
N ASN A 167 0.74 -2.14 -6.14
CA ASN A 167 -0.18 -2.97 -5.38
C ASN A 167 0.08 -2.79 -3.88
N LYS A 168 -0.76 -3.38 -3.03
CA LYS A 168 -0.63 -3.25 -1.57
C LYS A 168 0.76 -3.67 -1.07
N GLY A 169 1.39 -4.68 -1.67
CA GLY A 169 2.67 -5.20 -1.20
C GLY A 169 3.89 -4.38 -1.63
N ASN A 170 3.78 -3.44 -2.57
CA ASN A 170 4.95 -2.74 -3.13
C ASN A 170 4.80 -1.21 -3.27
N PHE A 171 3.75 -0.59 -2.73
CA PHE A 171 3.58 0.85 -2.88
C PHE A 171 4.67 1.65 -2.12
N LEU A 172 5.14 1.15 -0.97
CA LEU A 172 6.30 1.74 -0.29
C LEU A 172 7.59 1.48 -1.08
N SER A 173 7.72 0.33 -1.74
CA SER A 173 8.84 0.12 -2.67
C SER A 173 8.88 1.18 -3.76
N ALA A 174 7.73 1.46 -4.39
CA ALA A 174 7.64 2.54 -5.38
C ALA A 174 8.09 3.88 -4.78
N TYR A 175 7.63 4.24 -3.57
CA TYR A 175 8.04 5.48 -2.93
C TYR A 175 9.56 5.53 -2.67
N VAL A 176 10.12 4.48 -2.07
CA VAL A 176 11.55 4.38 -1.70
C VAL A 176 12.43 4.44 -2.95
N LEU A 177 12.05 3.79 -4.04
CA LEU A 177 12.77 3.82 -5.32
C LEU A 177 12.76 5.21 -5.97
N ALA A 178 11.69 5.98 -5.76
CA ALA A 178 11.54 7.28 -6.41
C ALA A 178 12.40 8.38 -5.78
N TYR A 179 12.85 8.21 -4.53
CA TYR A 179 13.56 9.27 -3.79
C TYR A 179 14.83 8.75 -3.14
N ASN A 180 15.89 9.56 -3.20
CA ASN A 180 17.14 9.24 -2.54
C ASN A 180 17.02 9.51 -1.03
N SER A 181 17.54 8.58 -0.22
CA SER A 181 17.79 8.69 1.23
C SER A 181 16.76 9.48 2.05
N ASN A 182 15.86 8.76 2.71
CA ASN A 182 14.97 9.29 3.74
C ASN A 182 14.87 8.27 4.87
N ARG A 183 13.82 8.36 5.70
CA ARG A 183 13.63 7.44 6.82
C ARG A 183 12.25 6.80 6.78
N LEU A 184 12.22 5.49 6.96
CA LEU A 184 11.02 4.70 7.11
C LEU A 184 11.05 4.03 8.48
N ILE A 185 10.04 4.30 9.29
CA ILE A 185 9.79 3.65 10.57
C ILE A 185 8.59 2.74 10.36
N HIS A 186 8.80 1.44 10.48
CA HIS A 186 7.75 0.44 10.47
C HIS A 186 7.41 0.04 11.90
N ILE A 187 6.13 0.14 12.25
CA ILE A 187 5.60 -0.11 13.58
C ILE A 187 4.70 -1.33 13.53
N HIS A 188 5.13 -2.38 14.22
CA HIS A 188 4.37 -3.62 14.33
C HIS A 188 4.55 -4.23 15.73
N SER A 189 3.45 -4.60 16.40
CA SER A 189 3.46 -4.94 17.83
C SER A 189 4.32 -6.16 18.19
N SER A 190 4.60 -7.06 17.25
CA SER A 190 5.38 -8.28 17.49
C SER A 190 6.81 -8.26 16.95
N ILE A 191 7.31 -7.09 16.54
CA ILE A 191 8.67 -6.97 15.98
C ILE A 191 9.75 -6.67 17.03
N GLU A 192 10.95 -7.19 16.80
CA GLU A 192 12.14 -6.77 17.53
C GLU A 192 12.68 -5.46 16.96
N ASP A 193 13.02 -4.53 17.85
CA ASP A 193 13.60 -3.26 17.48
C ASP A 193 14.89 -3.46 16.66
N SER A 194 14.93 -2.92 15.44
CA SER A 194 16.09 -3.05 14.57
C SER A 194 16.27 -1.83 13.67
N ILE A 195 17.51 -1.62 13.22
CA ILE A 195 17.87 -0.59 12.26
C ILE A 195 18.64 -1.25 11.11
N SER A 196 18.26 -0.89 9.90
CA SER A 196 18.88 -1.31 8.66
C SER A 196 18.83 -0.18 7.63
N TRP A 197 19.38 -0.44 6.45
CA TRP A 197 19.42 0.49 5.34
C TRP A 197 18.84 -0.18 4.10
N LEU A 198 17.86 0.48 3.46
CA LEU A 198 17.18 0.00 2.27
C LEU A 198 17.89 0.53 1.03
N LEU A 199 18.25 -0.40 0.16
CA LEU A 199 18.97 -0.14 -1.07
C LEU A 199 18.15 -0.68 -2.24
N PRO A 200 17.92 0.14 -3.28
CA PRO A 200 17.42 -0.34 -4.55
C PRO A 200 18.32 -1.45 -5.11
N GLU A 201 17.71 -2.55 -5.53
CA GLU A 201 18.38 -3.61 -6.26
C GLU A 201 17.69 -3.83 -7.60
N GLU A 202 18.48 -4.05 -8.66
CA GLU A 202 17.93 -4.48 -9.95
C GLU A 202 17.38 -5.90 -9.81
N GLN A 203 16.14 -6.11 -10.26
CA GLN A 203 15.51 -7.41 -10.30
C GLN A 203 15.16 -7.78 -11.73
N GLU A 204 15.49 -9.01 -12.14
CA GLU A 204 15.09 -9.54 -13.43
C GLU A 204 13.83 -10.40 -13.25
N PHE A 205 12.76 -10.02 -13.95
CA PHE A 205 11.51 -10.77 -13.98
C PHE A 205 11.43 -11.60 -15.25
N ASN A 206 11.08 -12.88 -15.11
CA ASN A 206 10.71 -13.73 -16.23
C ASN A 206 9.21 -13.94 -16.23
N PHE A 207 8.55 -13.41 -17.26
CA PHE A 207 7.11 -13.40 -17.37
C PHE A 207 6.68 -13.88 -18.74
N ALA A 208 6.00 -15.01 -18.79
CA ALA A 208 5.57 -15.65 -20.02
C ALA A 208 6.71 -15.81 -21.05
N GLY A 209 7.92 -16.13 -20.58
CA GLY A 209 9.12 -16.29 -21.40
C GLY A 209 9.74 -14.97 -21.90
N ARG A 210 9.29 -13.82 -21.39
CA ARG A 210 9.89 -12.51 -21.62
C ARG A 210 10.63 -12.06 -20.37
N TYR A 211 11.83 -11.54 -20.57
CA TYR A 211 12.63 -10.96 -19.51
C TYR A 211 12.47 -9.44 -19.54
N PHE A 212 12.25 -8.84 -18.38
CA PHE A 212 12.30 -7.40 -18.20
C PHE A 212 12.87 -7.08 -16.82
N ASN A 213 13.40 -5.87 -16.70
CA ASN A 213 13.93 -5.39 -15.43
C ASN A 213 12.80 -4.76 -14.61
N GLY A 214 12.87 -4.97 -13.30
CA GLY A 214 12.19 -4.18 -12.30
C GLY A 214 13.17 -3.87 -11.18
N SER A 215 12.64 -3.58 -10.00
CA SER A 215 13.44 -3.22 -8.84
C SER A 215 12.93 -3.90 -7.58
N GLY A 216 13.86 -4.33 -6.76
CA GLY A 216 13.63 -4.79 -5.39
C GLY A 216 14.27 -3.84 -4.39
N ILE A 217 14.06 -4.12 -3.11
CA ILE A 217 14.67 -3.38 -2.02
C ILE A 217 15.36 -4.36 -1.08
N ALA A 218 16.68 -4.30 -1.03
CA ALA A 218 17.44 -5.05 -0.04
C ALA A 218 17.64 -4.25 1.24
N SER A 219 17.50 -4.94 2.37
CA SER A 219 17.85 -4.43 3.69
C SER A 219 19.25 -4.90 4.09
N GLN A 220 20.09 -3.96 4.50
CA GLN A 220 21.45 -4.22 4.97
C GLN A 220 21.68 -3.65 6.37
N LYS A 221 22.56 -4.28 7.17
CA LYS A 221 22.83 -3.89 8.58
C LYS A 221 23.93 -2.84 8.76
N TYR A 222 24.46 -2.30 7.67
CA TYR A 222 25.52 -1.30 7.72
C TYR A 222 25.09 -0.03 6.99
N GLU A 223 25.56 1.10 7.50
CA GLU A 223 25.23 2.40 6.96
C GLU A 223 25.73 2.54 5.52
N HIS A 224 24.82 3.00 4.65
CA HIS A 224 25.12 3.24 3.26
C HIS A 224 24.69 4.66 2.86
N SER A 225 25.62 5.42 2.28
CA SER A 225 25.34 6.75 1.77
C SER A 225 24.27 6.68 0.66
N GLY A 226 23.21 7.49 0.77
CA GLY A 226 22.12 7.49 -0.21
C GLY A 226 21.03 6.45 0.02
N ALA A 227 21.21 5.51 0.96
CA ALA A 227 20.18 4.56 1.33
C ALA A 227 19.12 5.19 2.23
N TRP A 228 17.94 4.59 2.26
CA TRP A 228 16.94 4.92 3.27
C TRP A 228 17.29 4.25 4.57
N GLN A 229 17.20 4.96 5.70
CA GLN A 229 17.25 4.30 6.99
C GLN A 229 15.90 3.65 7.26
N PHE A 230 15.92 2.35 7.55
CA PHE A 230 14.73 1.60 7.92
C PHE A 230 14.84 1.15 9.37
N GLN A 231 13.88 1.58 10.16
CA GLN A 231 13.77 1.24 11.56
C GLN A 231 12.49 0.45 11.78
N GLN A 232 12.61 -0.69 12.43
CA GLN A 232 11.49 -1.49 12.89
C GLN A 232 11.39 -1.33 14.40
N ILE A 233 10.20 -1.02 14.90
CA ILE A 233 9.94 -0.85 16.34
C ILE A 233 8.56 -1.35 16.72
N SER A 234 8.42 -1.79 17.97
CA SER A 234 7.15 -2.35 18.46
C SER A 234 6.07 -1.31 18.82
N GLN A 235 6.44 -0.04 18.95
CA GLN A 235 5.55 1.04 19.39
C GLN A 235 5.84 2.35 18.67
N LEU A 236 4.81 3.18 18.52
CA LEU A 236 4.95 4.52 17.96
C LEU A 236 5.95 5.36 18.80
N PRO A 237 6.96 5.97 18.17
CA PRO A 237 7.98 6.72 18.88
C PRO A 237 7.40 8.06 19.35
N LEU A 238 7.68 8.42 20.60
CA LEU A 238 7.27 9.71 21.16
C LEU A 238 8.08 10.88 20.56
N ASP A 239 9.31 10.62 20.14
CA ASP A 239 10.22 11.63 19.59
C ASP A 239 10.86 11.15 18.29
N LEU A 240 11.02 12.06 17.34
CA LEU A 240 11.79 11.87 16.12
C LEU A 240 12.86 12.96 16.03
N PRO A 241 14.10 12.66 15.60
CA PRO A 241 15.18 13.65 15.45
C PRO A 241 14.97 14.51 14.19
N LEU A 242 13.90 15.28 14.17
CA LEU A 242 13.45 16.12 13.06
C LEU A 242 14.13 17.49 13.04
N SER A 243 14.19 18.06 11.84
CA SER A 243 14.62 19.42 11.53
C SER A 243 13.49 20.19 10.85
N ASN A 244 13.58 21.52 10.79
CA ASN A 244 12.55 22.38 10.16
C ASN A 244 12.33 22.12 8.65
N GLN A 245 13.15 21.28 8.01
CA GLN A 245 12.98 20.89 6.61
C GLN A 245 12.24 19.56 6.45
N ASP A 246 12.03 18.84 7.55
CA ASP A 246 11.41 17.54 7.53
C ASP A 246 9.89 17.61 7.37
N SER A 247 9.35 16.54 6.82
CA SER A 247 7.92 16.33 6.70
C SER A 247 7.59 14.86 6.89
N VAL A 248 6.54 14.60 7.65
CA VAL A 248 6.14 13.27 8.06
C VAL A 248 4.90 12.84 7.30
N TRP A 249 4.97 11.64 6.74
CA TRP A 249 3.83 10.84 6.33
C TRP A 249 3.49 9.86 7.45
N LEU A 250 2.32 10.03 8.06
CA LEU A 250 1.75 9.01 8.96
C LEU A 250 0.85 8.09 8.15
N ASP A 251 1.30 6.87 7.90
CA ASP A 251 0.56 5.84 7.19
C ASP A 251 0.11 4.75 8.17
N ILE A 252 -1.17 4.39 8.12
CA ILE A 252 -1.79 3.44 9.06
C ILE A 252 -2.61 2.44 8.24
N ASP A 253 -2.21 1.18 8.22
CA ASP A 253 -3.12 0.09 7.89
C ASP A 253 -3.76 -0.43 9.17
N LEU A 254 -5.05 -0.76 9.09
CA LEU A 254 -5.81 -1.24 10.23
C LEU A 254 -5.48 -2.68 10.60
N ASP A 255 -4.88 -3.45 9.69
CA ASP A 255 -4.43 -4.81 9.99
C ASP A 255 -3.32 -4.85 11.04
N ALA A 256 -2.59 -3.74 11.26
CA ALA A 256 -1.66 -3.54 12.37
C ALA A 256 -2.29 -3.80 13.75
N PHE A 257 -3.60 -3.61 13.88
CA PHE A 257 -4.38 -3.81 15.12
C PHE A 257 -5.21 -5.11 15.10
N CYS A 258 -5.40 -5.71 13.93
CA CYS A 258 -6.10 -6.97 13.75
C CYS A 258 -5.89 -7.53 12.35
N ASN A 259 -4.89 -8.39 12.20
CA ASN A 259 -4.69 -9.17 10.99
C ASN A 259 -5.34 -10.56 11.14
N ARG A 260 -6.69 -10.61 11.15
CA ARG A 260 -7.43 -11.88 11.36
C ARG A 260 -7.16 -12.85 10.21
N TYR A 261 -7.22 -12.33 8.99
CA TYR A 261 -7.26 -13.15 7.79
C TYR A 261 -5.88 -13.36 7.17
N ASP A 262 -4.92 -12.44 7.33
CA ASP A 262 -3.55 -12.58 6.83
C ASP A 262 -3.48 -12.88 5.31
N GLY A 263 -4.50 -12.41 4.56
CA GLY A 263 -4.68 -12.77 3.15
C GLY A 263 -4.94 -14.26 2.89
N ASP A 264 -5.13 -15.07 3.93
CA ASP A 264 -5.23 -16.53 3.88
C ASP A 264 -6.69 -17.00 3.86
N SER A 265 -7.10 -17.56 2.71
CA SER A 265 -8.45 -18.09 2.53
C SER A 265 -8.81 -19.24 3.47
N ASP A 266 -7.81 -19.97 4.01
CA ASP A 266 -8.05 -21.03 4.99
C ASP A 266 -8.53 -20.47 6.34
N ARG A 267 -8.33 -19.17 6.57
CA ARG A 267 -8.80 -18.43 7.75
C ARG A 267 -10.22 -17.89 7.61
N ARG A 268 -10.92 -18.16 6.49
CA ARG A 268 -12.33 -17.74 6.27
C ARG A 268 -13.28 -18.15 7.39
N GLN A 269 -12.99 -19.26 8.09
CA GLN A 269 -13.83 -19.77 9.18
C GLN A 269 -13.51 -19.17 10.56
N LEU A 270 -12.50 -18.29 10.69
CA LEU A 270 -12.21 -17.62 11.96
C LEU A 270 -13.34 -16.64 12.29
N LEU A 271 -14.07 -16.96 13.35
CA LEU A 271 -15.15 -16.13 13.86
C LEU A 271 -14.57 -15.02 14.74
N GLU A 272 -15.24 -13.86 14.71
CA GLU A 272 -15.04 -12.81 15.70
C GLU A 272 -15.17 -13.39 17.11
N THR A 273 -14.17 -13.11 17.95
CA THR A 273 -14.23 -13.41 19.38
C THR A 273 -14.27 -12.11 20.16
N ALA A 274 -14.97 -12.12 21.31
CA ALA A 274 -14.99 -10.97 22.21
C ALA A 274 -13.57 -10.58 22.68
N GLU A 275 -12.67 -11.56 22.79
CA GLU A 275 -11.27 -11.36 23.16
C GLU A 275 -10.49 -10.61 22.07
N GLU A 276 -10.58 -11.05 20.81
CA GLU A 276 -9.93 -10.37 19.68
C GLU A 276 -10.42 -8.92 19.56
N LYS A 277 -11.73 -8.71 19.63
CA LYS A 277 -12.32 -7.36 19.60
C LYS A 277 -11.77 -6.45 20.69
N ASN A 278 -11.74 -6.95 21.94
CA ASN A 278 -11.22 -6.19 23.07
C ASN A 278 -9.74 -5.85 22.86
N ARG A 279 -8.94 -6.82 22.40
CA ARG A 279 -7.53 -6.62 22.09
C ARG A 279 -7.33 -5.55 21.01
N THR A 280 -8.07 -5.63 19.90
CA THR A 280 -8.01 -4.62 18.83
C THR A 280 -8.34 -3.22 19.34
N VAL A 281 -9.37 -3.09 20.20
CA VAL A 281 -9.70 -1.81 20.84
C VAL A 281 -8.58 -1.32 21.76
N GLU A 282 -7.96 -2.21 22.54
CA GLU A 282 -6.83 -1.89 23.41
C GLU A 282 -5.60 -1.43 22.61
N GLU A 283 -5.26 -2.12 21.52
CA GLU A 283 -4.15 -1.77 20.63
C GLU A 283 -4.36 -0.42 19.94
N ILE A 284 -5.58 -0.16 19.43
CA ILE A 284 -5.96 1.15 18.88
C ILE A 284 -5.81 2.25 19.93
N ASN A 285 -6.31 2.04 21.15
CA ASN A 285 -6.21 3.03 22.23
C ASN A 285 -4.76 3.28 22.65
N LEU A 286 -3.92 2.24 22.68
CA LEU A 286 -2.50 2.37 22.97
C LEU A 286 -1.79 3.21 21.91
N PHE A 287 -2.05 2.93 20.63
CA PHE A 287 -1.53 3.71 19.51
C PHE A 287 -1.96 5.18 19.62
N LEU A 288 -3.25 5.46 19.80
CA LEU A 288 -3.78 6.82 19.91
C LEU A 288 -3.20 7.56 21.12
N ASN A 289 -2.99 6.87 22.23
CA ASN A 289 -2.34 7.45 23.40
C ASN A 289 -0.90 7.84 23.08
N HIS A 290 -0.11 6.98 22.43
CA HIS A 290 1.25 7.37 22.00
C HIS A 290 1.23 8.52 21.00
N LEU A 291 0.32 8.50 20.02
CA LEU A 291 0.20 9.56 19.01
C LEU A 291 -0.09 10.90 19.68
N SER A 292 -1.02 10.95 20.63
CA SER A 292 -1.35 12.18 21.37
C SER A 292 -0.21 12.77 22.21
N ASN A 293 0.83 11.97 22.48
CA ASN A 293 2.00 12.40 23.24
C ASN A 293 3.26 12.56 22.37
N ALA A 294 3.14 12.39 21.04
CA ALA A 294 4.26 12.52 20.12
C ALA A 294 4.68 13.99 19.92
N SER A 295 5.97 14.27 19.96
CA SER A 295 6.51 15.63 19.77
C SER A 295 6.64 16.05 18.30
N TRP A 296 6.40 15.13 17.36
CA TRP A 296 6.60 15.34 15.93
C TRP A 296 5.32 15.66 15.14
N LEU A 297 4.18 15.82 15.80
CA LEU A 297 2.87 16.02 15.16
C LEU A 297 2.83 17.25 14.24
N ASP A 298 3.52 18.34 14.59
CA ASP A 298 3.59 19.57 13.76
C ASP A 298 4.26 19.34 12.38
N TYR A 299 5.07 18.28 12.26
CA TYR A 299 5.76 17.90 11.03
C TYR A 299 4.91 17.00 10.14
N VAL A 300 3.77 16.49 10.61
CA VAL A 300 2.85 15.72 9.77
C VAL A 300 2.30 16.59 8.66
N LYS A 301 2.40 16.09 7.42
CA LYS A 301 1.89 16.75 6.21
C LYS A 301 0.96 15.84 5.41
N THR A 302 1.03 14.54 5.68
CA THR A 302 0.20 13.52 5.03
C THR A 302 -0.26 12.51 6.08
N VAL A 303 -1.53 12.13 6.00
CA VAL A 303 -2.08 11.01 6.75
C VAL A 303 -2.79 10.07 5.78
N SER A 304 -2.52 8.77 5.88
CA SER A 304 -3.29 7.74 5.20
C SER A 304 -3.77 6.71 6.20
N ILE A 305 -5.01 6.27 6.02
CA ILE A 305 -5.62 5.19 6.79
C ILE A 305 -6.25 4.20 5.80
N ALA A 306 -5.83 2.94 5.83
CA ALA A 306 -6.37 1.91 4.94
C ALA A 306 -7.12 0.82 5.70
N ALA A 307 -8.23 0.35 5.12
CA ALA A 307 -9.04 -0.70 5.74
C ALA A 307 -8.62 -2.13 5.36
N SER A 308 -7.85 -2.31 4.29
CA SER A 308 -7.31 -3.58 3.79
C SER A 308 -8.25 -4.79 3.90
N PRO A 309 -9.35 -4.81 3.12
CA PRO A 309 -10.30 -5.92 3.12
C PRO A 309 -9.58 -7.20 2.71
N GLY A 310 -9.65 -8.22 3.57
CA GLY A 310 -8.87 -9.45 3.44
C GLY A 310 -7.75 -9.58 4.47
N PHE A 311 -7.52 -8.56 5.30
CA PHE A 311 -6.67 -8.61 6.50
C PHE A 311 -7.47 -8.14 7.73
N PHE A 312 -7.90 -6.86 7.71
CA PHE A 312 -8.70 -6.28 8.78
C PHE A 312 -10.20 -6.59 8.59
N PRO A 313 -10.88 -7.13 9.61
CA PRO A 313 -12.24 -7.64 9.46
C PRO A 313 -13.29 -6.53 9.33
N SER A 314 -14.20 -6.71 8.37
CA SER A 314 -15.26 -5.75 8.07
C SER A 314 -16.29 -5.60 9.19
N SER A 315 -16.43 -6.62 10.05
CA SER A 315 -17.26 -6.52 11.25
C SER A 315 -16.78 -5.44 12.24
N TYR A 316 -15.51 -5.02 12.14
CA TYR A 316 -14.93 -3.96 12.98
C TYR A 316 -15.02 -2.55 12.39
N TRP A 317 -15.33 -2.43 11.11
CA TRP A 317 -15.30 -1.16 10.40
C TRP A 317 -16.20 -0.10 11.04
N SER A 318 -17.38 -0.49 11.51
CA SER A 318 -18.40 0.46 11.99
C SER A 318 -18.00 1.21 13.26
N TYR A 319 -17.05 0.68 14.03
CA TYR A 319 -16.56 1.30 15.25
C TYR A 319 -15.09 1.71 15.14
N SER A 320 -14.20 0.87 14.57
CA SER A 320 -12.76 1.16 14.55
C SER A 320 -12.41 2.31 13.60
N ILE A 321 -12.99 2.32 12.40
CA ILE A 321 -12.61 3.30 11.36
C ILE A 321 -12.99 4.72 11.78
N PRO A 322 -14.25 5.03 12.16
CA PRO A 322 -14.58 6.36 12.65
C PRO A 322 -13.77 6.76 13.88
N THR A 323 -13.53 5.82 14.82
CA THR A 323 -12.77 6.11 16.03
C THR A 323 -11.34 6.55 15.72
N ILE A 324 -10.62 5.82 14.85
CA ILE A 324 -9.25 6.17 14.50
C ILE A 324 -9.22 7.47 13.70
N ILE A 325 -10.06 7.62 12.68
CA ILE A 325 -10.10 8.83 11.85
C ILE A 325 -10.35 10.06 12.72
N ASP A 326 -11.39 10.04 13.55
CA ASP A 326 -11.76 11.18 14.39
C ASP A 326 -10.65 11.49 15.41
N LYS A 327 -10.05 10.48 16.04
CA LYS A 327 -9.01 10.67 17.06
C LYS A 327 -7.69 11.14 16.49
N VAL A 328 -7.27 10.58 15.35
CA VAL A 328 -6.07 11.05 14.64
C VAL A 328 -6.27 12.50 14.20
N ARG A 329 -7.45 12.84 13.68
CA ARG A 329 -7.79 14.22 13.32
C ARG A 329 -7.77 15.16 14.53
N ASP A 330 -8.40 14.77 15.63
CA ASP A 330 -8.45 15.57 16.87
C ASP A 330 -7.03 15.87 17.38
N VAL A 331 -6.12 14.89 17.32
CA VAL A 331 -4.72 15.04 17.76
C VAL A 331 -3.91 15.94 16.83
N LEU A 332 -4.17 15.90 15.52
CA LEU A 332 -3.37 16.64 14.53
C LEU A 332 -3.88 18.06 14.25
N VAL A 333 -5.17 18.31 14.46
CA VAL A 333 -5.84 19.57 14.06
C VAL A 333 -6.46 20.32 15.24
N GLY A 334 -6.78 19.62 16.33
CA GLY A 334 -7.34 20.19 17.56
C GLY A 334 -6.28 20.81 18.45
#